data_AF-A0A357N453-F1
#
_entry.id   AF-A0A357N453-F1
#
_cell.length_a   1.000
_cell.length_b   1.000
_cell.length_c   1.000
_cell.angle_alpha   90.00
_cell.angle_beta   90.00
_cell.angle_gamma   90.00
#
_symmetry.space_group_name_H-M   'P 1'
#
loop_
_entity.id
_entity.type
_entity.pdbx_description
1 polymer ?
#
loop_
_entity_poly.entity_id
_entity_poly.type
_entity_poly.pdbx_seq_one_letter_code
_entity_poly.pdbx_strand_id
1 'polypeptide(L)' 'MRHAIVTETYPPEVNGVALTVQGLEQGLRASGHEVDLIRPRQASEALDSAPGTLLV' A
#
# COMPACT_ATOMS: atom_id res chain seq x y z
N MET A 1 -9.60 -6.19 -12.71
CA MET A 1 -8.45 -7.13 -12.65
C MET A 1 -7.82 -7.04 -11.27
N ARG A 2 -6.97 -7.99 -10.88
CA ARG A 2 -6.29 -8.00 -9.57
C ARG A 2 -4.81 -7.69 -9.73
N HIS A 3 -4.29 -6.77 -8.92
CA HIS A 3 -2.88 -6.36 -8.91
C HIS A 3 -2.31 -6.52 -7.51
N ALA A 4 -1.02 -6.88 -7.44
CA ALA A 4 -0.25 -6.85 -6.20
C ALA A 4 0.82 -5.76 -6.29
N ILE A 5 0.88 -4.88 -5.30
CA ILE A 5 1.93 -3.87 -5.13
C ILE A 5 2.81 -4.33 -3.98
N VAL A 6 4.04 -4.71 -4.28
CA VAL A 6 5.06 -5.05 -3.26
C VAL A 6 6.03 -3.87 -3.19
N THR A 7 6.11 -3.22 -2.03
CA THR A 7 6.93 -2.02 -1.85
C THR A 7 7.60 -2.00 -0.49
N GLU A 8 8.83 -1.49 -0.42
CA GLU A 8 9.48 -1.19 0.86
C GLU A 8 8.93 0.10 1.48
N THR A 9 8.45 1.04 0.64
CA THR A 9 8.10 2.41 1.05
C THR A 9 6.63 2.68 0.72
N TYR A 10 5.87 3.12 1.73
CA TYR A 10 4.44 3.44 1.63
C TYR A 10 4.03 4.31 2.83
N PRO A 11 2.99 5.16 2.76
CA PRO A 11 2.55 5.92 3.93
C PRO A 11 2.49 5.08 5.20
N PRO A 12 3.05 5.57 6.33
CA PRO A 12 3.28 6.97 6.66
C PRO A 12 4.61 7.62 6.18
N GLU A 13 5.49 6.96 5.42
CA GLU A 13 6.61 7.69 4.83
C GLU A 13 6.12 8.87 3.96
N VAL A 14 6.78 10.02 4.08
CA VAL A 14 6.40 11.25 3.36
C VAL A 14 7.27 11.54 2.13
N ASN A 15 8.14 10.61 1.75
CA ASN A 15 8.98 10.77 0.58
C ASN A 15 8.17 10.65 -0.72
N GLY A 16 8.73 11.15 -1.82
CA GLY A 16 8.03 11.16 -3.11
C GLY A 16 7.67 9.76 -3.63
N VAL A 17 8.41 8.72 -3.24
CA VAL A 17 8.11 7.33 -3.63
C VAL A 17 6.85 6.84 -2.92
N ALA A 18 6.74 7.04 -1.60
CA ALA A 18 5.59 6.65 -0.81
C ALA A 18 4.29 7.23 -1.37
N LEU A 19 4.30 8.54 -1.65
CA LEU A 19 3.14 9.25 -2.21
C LEU A 19 2.81 8.80 -3.64
N THR A 20 3.82 8.48 -4.45
CA THR A 20 3.61 7.95 -5.80
C THR A 20 2.96 6.57 -5.78
N VAL A 21 3.46 5.68 -4.91
CA VAL A 21 2.90 4.32 -4.76
C VAL A 21 1.48 4.38 -4.22
N GLN A 22 1.20 5.25 -3.24
CA GLN A 22 -0.16 5.49 -2.76
C GLN A 22 -1.08 5.99 -3.87
N GLY A 23 -0.64 6.97 -4.68
CA GLY A 23 -1.44 7.48 -5.78
C GLY A 23 -1.76 6.41 -6.84
N LEU A 24 -0.79 5.54 -7.15
CA LEU A 24 -1.01 4.40 -8.04
C LEU A 24 -2.03 3.41 -7.47
N GLU A 25 -1.86 3.02 -6.21
CA GLU A 25 -2.76 2.09 -5.51
C GLU A 25 -4.21 2.60 -5.52
N GLN A 26 -4.39 3.87 -5.15
CA GLN A 26 -5.70 4.53 -5.12
C GLN A 26 -6.30 4.65 -6.52
N GLY A 27 -5.49 5.00 -7.53
CA GLY A 27 -5.92 5.10 -8.92
C GLY A 27 -6.39 3.76 -9.50
N LEU A 28 -5.70 2.67 -9.18
CA LEU A 28 -6.10 1.32 -9.57
C LEU A 28 -7.42 0.92 -8.92
N ARG A 29 -7.57 1.15 -7.61
CA ARG A 29 -8.83 0.88 -6.89
C ARG A 29 -9.99 1.71 -7.45
N ALA A 30 -9.78 3.01 -7.66
CA ALA A 30 -10.79 3.91 -8.21
C ALA A 30 -11.23 3.49 -9.63
N SER A 31 -10.33 2.85 -10.39
CA SER A 31 -10.62 2.27 -11.69
C SER A 31 -11.31 0.89 -11.63
N GLY A 32 -11.70 0.41 -10.44
CA GLY A 32 -12.40 -0.86 -10.25
C GLY A 32 -11.49 -2.09 -10.16
N HIS A 33 -10.20 -1.91 -9.90
CA HIS A 33 -9.27 -3.03 -9.70
C HIS A 33 -9.19 -3.47 -8.25
N GLU A 34 -9.01 -4.77 -8.03
CA GLU A 34 -8.62 -5.30 -6.73
C GLU A 34 -7.11 -5.10 -6.57
N VAL A 35 -6.70 -4.56 -5.42
CA VAL A 35 -5.28 -4.30 -5.12
C VAL A 35 -4.92 -4.94 -3.79
N ASP A 36 -3.90 -5.79 -3.83
CA ASP A 36 -3.19 -6.29 -2.66
C ASP A 36 -1.93 -5.46 -2.46
N LEU A 37 -1.76 -4.84 -1.29
CA LEU A 37 -0.59 -4.05 -0.93
C LEU A 37 0.27 -4.83 0.06
N ILE A 38 1.52 -5.11 -0.30
CA ILE A 38 2.48 -5.80 0.55
C ILE A 38 3.62 -4.85 0.87
N ARG A 39 3.88 -4.65 2.17
CA ARG A 39 4.96 -3.78 2.63
C ARG A 39 5.54 -4.22 3.97
N PRO A 40 6.79 -3.86 4.30
CA PRO A 40 7.33 -4.07 5.63
C PRO A 40 6.46 -3.40 6.69
N ARG A 41 6.25 -4.10 7.80
CA ARG A 41 5.63 -3.53 8.99
C ARG A 41 6.54 -2.44 9.56
N GLN A 42 5.96 -1.28 9.83
CA GLN A 42 6.70 -0.20 10.48
C GLN A 42 6.65 -0.31 12.00
N ALA A 43 7.70 0.17 12.66
CA ALA A 43 7.86 0.02 14.11
C ALA A 43 6.72 0.63 14.94
N SER A 44 6.07 1.67 14.41
CA SER A 44 4.96 2.39 15.07
C SER A 44 3.57 1.89 14.70
N GLU A 45 3.43 0.86 13.85
CA GLU A 45 2.12 0.36 13.45
C GLU A 45 1.56 -0.71 14.39
N ALA A 46 0.26 -0.57 14.67
CA ALA A 46 -0.54 -1.63 15.27
C ALA A 46 -0.74 -2.78 14.26
N LEU A 47 -1.05 -3.98 14.76
CA LEU A 47 -1.26 -5.17 13.92
C LEU A 47 -2.52 -5.08 13.04
N ASP A 48 -3.40 -4.11 13.29
CA ASP A 48 -4.62 -3.90 12.51
C ASP A 48 -4.30 -3.16 11.21
N SER A 49 -4.25 -3.91 10.12
CA SER A 49 -4.04 -3.39 8.76
C SER A 49 -5.35 -3.22 8.01
N ALA A 50 -5.40 -2.25 7.09
CA ALA A 50 -6.55 -2.08 6.22
C ALA A 50 -6.80 -3.34 5.36
N PRO A 51 -8.06 -3.64 4.98
CA PRO A 51 -8.38 -4.75 4.10
C PRO A 51 -7.60 -4.67 2.77
N GLY A 52 -6.97 -5.78 2.39
CA GLY A 52 -6.11 -5.83 1.19
C GLY A 52 -4.68 -5.35 1.43
N THR A 53 -4.28 -5.09 2.68
CA THR A 53 -2.89 -4.79 3.04
C THR A 53 -2.30 -5.95 3.85
N LEU A 54 -1.16 -6.46 3.40
CA LEU A 54 -0.34 -7.43 4.11
C LEU A 54 0.94 -6.74 4.60
N LEU A 55 1.15 -6.76 5.91
CA LEU A 55 2.41 -6.32 6.52
C LEU A 55 3.35 -7.52 6.68
N VAL A 56 4.59 -7.39 6.20
CA VAL A 56 5.66 -8.40 6.34
C VAL A 56 6.71 -8.02 7.38
#